data_AF-K9S808-F1
#
_entry.id   AF-K9S808-F1
#
_cell.length_a   1.000
_cell.length_b   1.000
_cell.length_c   1.000
_cell.angle_alpha   90.00
_cell.angle_beta   90.00
_cell.angle_gamma   90.00
#
_symmetry.space_group_name_H-M   'P 1'
#
loop_
_entity.id
_entity.type
_entity.pdbx_description
1 polymer ?
#
loop_
_entity_poly.entity_id
_entity_poly.type
_entity_poly.pdbx_seq_one_letter_code
_entity_poly.pdbx_strand_id
1 'polypeptide(L)'
;MTGTNVAKKKILILAAFSAQSDLDLGKEIEEIEEIMQGGSKSFDVDQRTAKTVDKVRQAIRYESPQIVHFCGHGLEDGSFLLDDENDKTKKHPLEPKGLAGFFSNLTDVECVILNACYSVKAADLIAENIAYVIGMNRAIGDDAAIKFVRGFYEALRDEALGNRPDVFDKAFERGLQALGGHDPSQQDIPVIRKNLTVQKPEVRLISPAEHSTVPMRSTFSGTYKHLEEDMSLWLFIFAPGEGKYYLDEIVNYRNGNWEVSGVIIGGEVDNRATYEVGVLIADAEATRTLRIGSDGLKELPSGVKKFSDYSIYRE
;
A
#
# COMPACT_ATOMS: atom_id res chain seq x y z
N MET A 1 -24.36 15.87 -13.38
CA MET A 1 -23.81 14.50 -13.24
C MET A 1 -22.40 14.64 -12.68
N THR A 2 -22.28 14.60 -11.36
CA THR A 2 -21.00 14.67 -10.65
C THR A 2 -20.38 13.28 -10.67
N GLY A 3 -19.51 13.03 -11.65
CA GLY A 3 -18.69 11.82 -11.64
C GLY A 3 -17.73 11.90 -10.47
N THR A 4 -17.98 11.11 -9.42
CA THR A 4 -17.00 10.89 -8.35
C THR A 4 -15.72 10.35 -8.97
N ASN A 5 -14.65 11.13 -8.93
CA ASN A 5 -13.33 10.72 -9.39
C ASN A 5 -12.81 9.70 -8.37
N VAL A 6 -13.03 8.40 -8.63
CA VAL A 6 -12.51 7.33 -7.77
C VAL A 6 -10.99 7.35 -7.89
N ALA A 7 -10.29 7.50 -6.77
CA ALA A 7 -8.84 7.48 -6.74
C ALA A 7 -8.32 6.17 -7.36
N LYS A 8 -7.36 6.28 -8.28
CA LYS A 8 -6.72 5.12 -8.92
C LYS A 8 -5.91 4.34 -7.89
N LYS A 9 -5.97 3.01 -7.96
CA LYS A 9 -5.05 2.14 -7.23
C LYS A 9 -3.67 2.17 -7.90
N LYS A 10 -2.62 2.27 -7.11
CA LYS A 10 -1.25 2.27 -7.61
C LYS A 10 -0.66 0.87 -7.61
N ILE A 11 -0.04 0.52 -8.73
CA ILE A 11 0.75 -0.69 -8.95
C ILE A 11 2.21 -0.25 -9.00
N LEU A 12 3.02 -0.77 -8.07
CA LEU A 12 4.46 -0.56 -8.07
C LEU A 12 5.15 -1.80 -8.63
N ILE A 13 5.84 -1.64 -9.76
CA ILE A 13 6.67 -2.68 -10.37
C ILE A 13 8.12 -2.46 -9.94
N LEU A 14 8.66 -3.39 -9.17
CA LEU A 14 10.03 -3.41 -8.66
C LEU A 14 10.85 -4.46 -9.37
N ALA A 15 11.74 -3.99 -10.24
CA ALA A 15 12.74 -4.81 -10.88
C ALA A 15 13.99 -4.86 -10.01
N ALA A 16 14.22 -5.99 -9.35
CA ALA A 16 15.42 -6.30 -8.60
C ALA A 16 16.55 -6.70 -9.54
N PHE A 17 17.24 -5.69 -10.07
CA PHE A 17 18.29 -5.86 -11.05
C PHE A 17 19.63 -6.21 -10.40
N SER A 18 20.28 -7.26 -10.91
CA SER A 18 21.67 -7.61 -10.60
C SER A 18 22.49 -7.51 -11.88
N ALA A 19 23.61 -6.77 -11.86
CA ALA A 19 24.46 -6.56 -13.05
C ALA A 19 25.13 -7.84 -13.61
N GLN A 20 24.92 -9.00 -12.96
CA GLN A 20 25.53 -10.29 -13.30
C GLN A 20 24.49 -11.36 -13.64
N SER A 21 23.21 -11.01 -13.72
CA SER A 21 22.15 -11.94 -14.13
C SER A 21 21.74 -11.70 -15.58
N ASP A 22 21.64 -12.76 -16.37
CA ASP A 22 21.11 -12.74 -17.75
C ASP A 22 19.57 -12.66 -17.81
N LEU A 23 18.91 -12.43 -16.67
CA LEU A 23 17.47 -12.27 -16.57
C LEU A 23 17.02 -10.99 -17.29
N ASP A 24 16.25 -11.16 -18.37
CA ASP A 24 15.58 -10.06 -19.05
C ASP A 24 14.30 -9.67 -18.31
N LEU A 25 14.49 -8.89 -17.25
CA LEU A 25 13.38 -8.29 -16.50
C LEU A 25 12.66 -7.20 -17.33
N GLY A 26 13.28 -6.70 -18.41
CA GLY A 26 12.72 -5.64 -19.24
C GLY A 26 11.45 -6.10 -19.95
N LYS A 27 11.50 -7.27 -20.60
CA LYS A 27 10.37 -7.86 -21.32
C LYS A 27 9.14 -8.07 -20.43
N GLU A 28 9.34 -8.52 -19.20
CA GLU A 28 8.23 -8.70 -18.25
C GLU A 28 7.56 -7.37 -17.92
N ILE A 29 8.35 -6.32 -17.68
CA ILE A 29 7.83 -5.00 -17.33
C ILE A 29 7.11 -4.37 -18.53
N GLU A 30 7.71 -4.47 -19.72
CA GLU A 30 7.11 -3.99 -20.97
C GLU A 30 5.74 -4.63 -21.21
N GLU A 31 5.59 -5.95 -21.02
CA GLU A 31 4.28 -6.61 -21.17
C GLU A 31 3.26 -6.11 -20.15
N ILE A 32 3.65 -5.93 -18.88
CA ILE A 32 2.73 -5.37 -17.85
C ILE A 32 2.33 -3.95 -18.23
N GLU A 33 3.28 -3.11 -18.65
CA GLU A 33 3.00 -1.74 -19.09
C GLU A 33 2.06 -1.72 -20.29
N GLU A 34 2.31 -2.52 -21.33
CA GLU A 34 1.45 -2.61 -22.51
C GLU A 34 0.02 -3.03 -22.17
N ILE A 35 -0.16 -4.00 -21.26
CA ILE A 35 -1.48 -4.43 -20.80
C ILE A 35 -2.21 -3.29 -20.09
N MET A 36 -1.48 -2.53 -19.28
CA MET A 36 -2.03 -1.44 -18.48
C MET A 36 -2.16 -0.12 -19.25
N GLN A 37 -1.45 0.02 -20.38
CA GLN A 37 -1.59 1.12 -21.35
C GLN A 37 -2.95 1.06 -22.05
N GLY A 38 -3.51 2.23 -22.39
CA GLY A 38 -4.71 2.32 -23.22
C GLY A 38 -6.07 2.18 -22.52
N GLY A 39 -6.15 1.89 -21.21
CA GLY A 39 -7.45 2.01 -20.53
C GLY A 39 -7.70 1.22 -19.25
N SER A 40 -6.98 1.50 -18.17
CA SER A 40 -7.58 1.41 -16.84
C SER A 40 -7.83 2.81 -16.28
N LYS A 41 -9.10 3.18 -16.09
CA LYS A 41 -9.46 4.34 -15.25
C LYS A 41 -9.15 4.09 -13.77
N SER A 42 -8.85 2.84 -13.39
CA SER A 42 -8.78 2.37 -12.02
C SER A 42 -7.36 2.19 -11.50
N PHE A 43 -6.34 2.16 -12.38
CA PHE A 43 -4.95 1.90 -11.99
C PHE A 43 -3.97 2.97 -12.48
N ASP A 44 -2.94 3.21 -11.66
CA ASP A 44 -1.73 3.97 -11.97
C ASP A 44 -0.53 3.04 -11.82
N VAL A 45 0.40 3.03 -12.77
CA VAL A 45 1.54 2.10 -12.79
C VAL A 45 2.82 2.91 -12.64
N ASP A 46 3.61 2.58 -11.62
CA ASP A 46 4.94 3.15 -11.39
C ASP A 46 5.99 2.05 -11.43
N GLN A 47 7.08 2.30 -12.15
CA GLN A 47 8.18 1.37 -12.32
C GLN A 47 9.42 1.91 -11.61
N ARG A 48 10.09 1.03 -10.87
CA ARG A 48 11.35 1.31 -10.20
C ARG A 48 12.32 0.15 -10.37
N THR A 49 13.55 0.46 -10.76
CA THR A 49 14.67 -0.48 -10.63
C THR A 49 15.29 -0.33 -9.24
N ALA A 50 15.39 -1.42 -8.51
CA ALA A 50 16.02 -1.46 -7.19
C ALA A 50 17.23 -2.40 -7.22
N LYS A 51 18.43 -1.85 -7.05
CA LYS A 51 19.67 -2.63 -7.08
C LYS A 51 20.13 -3.10 -5.71
N THR A 52 19.70 -2.44 -4.64
CA THR A 52 20.12 -2.73 -3.26
C THR A 52 18.91 -2.91 -2.36
N VAL A 53 19.12 -3.52 -1.20
CA VAL A 53 18.08 -3.73 -0.17
C VAL A 53 17.44 -2.41 0.23
N ASP A 54 18.23 -1.37 0.50
CA ASP A 54 17.66 -0.07 0.86
C ASP A 54 16.81 0.53 -0.26
N LYS A 55 17.15 0.32 -1.54
CA LYS A 55 16.33 0.81 -2.65
C LYS A 55 15.02 0.07 -2.78
N VAL A 56 14.99 -1.23 -2.51
CA VAL A 56 13.74 -2.01 -2.42
C VAL A 56 12.86 -1.45 -1.31
N ARG A 57 13.39 -1.35 -0.08
CA ARG A 57 12.68 -0.82 1.09
C ARG A 57 12.15 0.60 0.83
N GLN A 58 12.99 1.45 0.24
CA GLN A 58 12.67 2.83 -0.08
C GLN A 58 11.48 2.92 -1.04
N ALA A 59 11.50 2.16 -2.12
CA ALA A 59 10.47 2.21 -3.15
C ALA A 59 9.11 1.70 -2.62
N ILE A 60 9.11 0.60 -1.87
CA ILE A 60 7.87 0.08 -1.25
C ILE A 60 7.26 1.13 -0.30
N ARG A 61 8.08 1.77 0.54
CA ARG A 61 7.59 2.71 1.56
C ARG A 61 7.08 4.03 0.97
N TYR A 62 7.83 4.65 0.07
CA TYR A 62 7.49 6.01 -0.38
C TYR A 62 6.38 6.05 -1.42
N GLU A 63 6.22 4.98 -2.20
CA GLU A 63 5.24 4.99 -3.29
C GLU A 63 3.82 4.65 -2.83
N SER A 64 3.64 4.17 -1.59
CA SER A 64 2.36 3.76 -0.99
C SER A 64 1.43 2.95 -1.93
N PRO A 65 1.93 1.87 -2.57
CA PRO A 65 1.16 1.13 -3.56
C PRO A 65 0.07 0.25 -2.94
N GLN A 66 -0.98 -0.04 -3.72
CA GLN A 66 -1.97 -1.06 -3.40
C GLN A 66 -1.55 -2.44 -3.90
N ILE A 67 -0.74 -2.48 -4.97
CA ILE A 67 -0.23 -3.73 -5.54
C ILE A 67 1.28 -3.59 -5.71
N VAL A 68 2.05 -4.54 -5.20
CA VAL A 68 3.50 -4.60 -5.41
C VAL A 68 3.81 -5.80 -6.29
N HIS A 69 4.45 -5.55 -7.42
CA HIS A 69 5.01 -6.57 -8.28
C HIS A 69 6.52 -6.55 -8.13
N PHE A 70 7.10 -7.64 -7.68
CA PHE A 70 8.53 -7.78 -7.47
C PHE A 70 9.06 -8.88 -8.39
N CYS A 71 9.89 -8.51 -9.36
CA CYS A 71 10.55 -9.44 -10.27
C CYS A 71 12.07 -9.35 -10.11
N GLY A 72 12.75 -10.50 -10.19
CA GLY A 72 14.19 -10.57 -9.99
C GLY A 72 14.71 -11.99 -9.82
N HIS A 73 15.99 -12.11 -9.48
CA HIS A 73 16.64 -13.40 -9.32
C HIS A 73 16.42 -13.96 -7.90
N GLY A 74 15.64 -15.04 -7.80
CA GLY A 74 15.42 -15.78 -6.55
C GLY A 74 16.32 -17.00 -6.43
N LEU A 75 16.80 -17.29 -5.22
CA LEU A 75 17.63 -18.44 -4.88
C LEU A 75 16.82 -19.54 -4.20
N GLU A 76 17.33 -20.78 -4.17
CA GLU A 76 16.64 -21.93 -3.56
C GLU A 76 16.30 -21.76 -2.08
N ASP A 77 17.07 -20.94 -1.36
CA ASP A 77 16.79 -20.58 0.03
C ASP A 77 15.61 -19.60 0.19
N GLY A 78 15.11 -19.04 -0.92
CA GLY A 78 14.02 -18.07 -1.00
C GLY A 78 14.49 -16.61 -0.98
N SER A 79 15.79 -16.36 -0.90
CA SER A 79 16.36 -15.02 -0.94
C SER A 79 16.39 -14.44 -2.34
N PHE A 80 16.45 -13.12 -2.44
CA PHE A 80 16.57 -12.40 -3.70
C PHE A 80 17.97 -11.80 -3.84
N LEU A 81 18.62 -12.04 -4.98
CA LEU A 81 19.98 -11.58 -5.21
C LEU A 81 20.01 -10.11 -5.64
N LEU A 82 20.57 -9.24 -4.78
CA LEU A 82 20.75 -7.82 -5.04
C LEU A 82 22.25 -7.45 -5.04
N ASP A 83 22.58 -6.27 -5.54
CA ASP A 83 23.92 -5.69 -5.42
C ASP A 83 24.19 -5.27 -3.96
N ASP A 84 25.43 -5.45 -3.50
CA ASP A 84 25.87 -4.93 -2.20
C ASP A 84 25.94 -3.39 -2.23
N GLU A 85 25.54 -2.75 -1.13
CA GLU A 85 25.45 -1.30 -1.02
C GLU A 85 26.81 -0.60 -1.09
N ASN A 86 27.86 -1.26 -0.60
CA ASN A 86 29.21 -0.72 -0.52
C ASN A 86 30.09 -1.19 -1.68
N ASP A 87 29.77 -2.32 -2.30
CA ASP A 87 30.55 -2.91 -3.37
C ASP A 87 29.64 -3.58 -4.43
N LYS A 88 29.34 -2.85 -5.50
CA LYS A 88 28.49 -3.33 -6.60
C LYS A 88 29.00 -4.57 -7.34
N THR A 89 30.24 -5.01 -7.08
CA THR A 89 30.77 -6.26 -7.61
C THR A 89 30.36 -7.47 -6.78
N LYS A 90 29.94 -7.25 -5.53
CA LYS A 90 29.44 -8.26 -4.60
C LYS A 90 27.92 -8.28 -4.58
N LYS A 91 27.40 -9.39 -4.07
CA LYS A 91 25.97 -9.62 -3.92
C LYS A 91 25.57 -9.67 -2.47
N HIS A 92 24.36 -9.18 -2.21
CA HIS A 92 23.73 -9.21 -0.92
C HIS A 92 22.37 -9.92 -1.05
N PRO A 93 22.21 -11.14 -0.50
CA PRO A 93 20.94 -11.83 -0.52
C PRO A 93 19.95 -11.10 0.39
N LEU A 94 18.82 -10.67 -0.18
CA LEU A 94 17.69 -10.21 0.61
C LEU A 94 16.91 -11.44 1.08
N GLU A 95 17.14 -11.80 2.34
CA GLU A 95 16.50 -12.95 2.98
C GLU A 95 14.96 -12.80 3.05
N PRO A 96 14.20 -13.92 2.98
CA PRO A 96 12.73 -13.91 3.08
C PRO A 96 12.19 -13.08 4.25
N LYS A 97 12.80 -13.22 5.43
CA LYS A 97 12.41 -12.49 6.64
C LYS A 97 12.67 -10.98 6.52
N GLY A 98 13.77 -10.61 5.86
CA GLY A 98 14.11 -9.21 5.60
C GLY A 98 13.09 -8.56 4.66
N LEU A 99 12.75 -9.23 3.56
CA LEU A 99 11.73 -8.76 2.64
C LEU A 99 10.34 -8.66 3.31
N ALA A 100 9.93 -9.67 4.08
CA ALA A 100 8.67 -9.64 4.83
C ALA A 100 8.58 -8.47 5.81
N GLY A 101 9.71 -8.11 6.46
CA GLY A 101 9.79 -6.94 7.32
C GLY A 101 9.41 -5.63 6.63
N PHE A 102 9.59 -5.51 5.31
CA PHE A 102 9.19 -4.30 4.57
C PHE A 102 7.68 -4.14 4.43
N PHE A 103 6.92 -5.23 4.58
CA PHE A 103 5.45 -5.24 4.49
C PHE A 103 4.75 -5.22 5.85
N SER A 104 5.47 -5.48 6.95
CA SER A 104 4.90 -5.63 8.30
C SER A 104 3.97 -4.49 8.73
N ASN A 105 4.28 -3.24 8.35
CA ASN A 105 3.50 -2.06 8.76
C ASN A 105 2.70 -1.43 7.59
N LEU A 106 2.59 -2.12 6.45
CA LEU A 106 1.91 -1.58 5.27
C LEU A 106 0.44 -2.00 5.25
N THR A 107 -0.45 -1.04 5.50
CA THR A 107 -1.90 -1.31 5.53
C THR A 107 -2.58 -1.10 4.16
N ASP A 108 -1.88 -0.45 3.21
CA ASP A 108 -2.43 -0.13 1.88
C ASP A 108 -2.27 -1.26 0.88
N VAL A 109 -1.20 -2.05 0.99
CA VAL A 109 -0.90 -3.15 0.09
C VAL A 109 -1.98 -4.24 0.23
N GLU A 110 -2.62 -4.58 -0.87
CA GLU A 110 -3.67 -5.61 -0.93
C GLU A 110 -3.13 -6.91 -1.54
N CYS A 111 -2.20 -6.78 -2.48
CA CYS A 111 -1.60 -7.90 -3.19
C CYS A 111 -0.11 -7.68 -3.45
N VAL A 112 0.68 -8.72 -3.21
CA VAL A 112 2.11 -8.77 -3.56
C VAL A 112 2.34 -9.93 -4.52
N ILE A 113 2.97 -9.67 -5.67
CA ILE A 113 3.42 -10.70 -6.60
C ILE A 113 4.94 -10.78 -6.52
N LEU A 114 5.48 -11.91 -6.09
CA LEU A 114 6.91 -12.20 -6.07
C LEU A 114 7.26 -13.10 -7.27
N ASN A 115 7.40 -12.51 -8.45
CA ASN A 115 7.72 -13.24 -9.67
C ASN A 115 9.22 -13.53 -9.77
N ALA A 116 9.68 -14.49 -8.96
CA ALA A 116 11.05 -14.97 -8.91
C ALA A 116 11.09 -16.41 -8.43
N CYS A 117 12.09 -17.18 -8.87
CA CYS A 117 12.28 -18.57 -8.47
C CYS A 117 12.26 -18.75 -6.93
N TYR A 118 11.58 -19.78 -6.44
CA TYR A 118 11.53 -20.16 -5.02
C TYR A 118 11.02 -19.07 -4.05
N SER A 119 10.39 -18.00 -4.55
CA SER A 119 9.90 -16.87 -3.75
C SER A 119 8.75 -17.22 -2.78
N VAL A 120 8.18 -18.43 -2.86
CA VAL A 120 7.10 -18.88 -1.98
C VAL A 120 7.46 -18.78 -0.49
N LYS A 121 8.74 -18.94 -0.13
CA LYS A 121 9.20 -18.82 1.26
C LYS A 121 9.05 -17.40 1.81
N ALA A 122 9.29 -16.39 0.98
CA ALA A 122 9.01 -15.00 1.32
C ALA A 122 7.50 -14.72 1.28
N ALA A 123 6.78 -15.33 0.33
CA ALA A 123 5.32 -15.19 0.24
C ALA A 123 4.60 -15.68 1.51
N ASP A 124 5.06 -16.80 2.08
CA ASP A 124 4.53 -17.34 3.34
C ASP A 124 4.62 -16.32 4.49
N LEU A 125 5.76 -15.63 4.61
CA LEU A 125 6.00 -14.64 5.67
C LEU A 125 5.27 -13.31 5.42
N ILE A 126 5.22 -12.84 4.16
CA ILE A 126 4.49 -11.60 3.83
C ILE A 126 2.99 -11.79 4.02
N ALA A 127 2.46 -12.99 3.77
CA ALA A 127 1.05 -13.30 3.95
C ALA A 127 0.62 -13.21 5.42
N GLU A 128 1.53 -13.12 6.39
CA GLU A 128 1.16 -12.80 7.77
C GLU A 128 0.50 -11.41 7.88
N ASN A 129 0.88 -10.46 7.02
CA ASN A 129 0.45 -9.06 7.07
C ASN A 129 -0.33 -8.60 5.82
N ILE A 130 -0.24 -9.33 4.70
CA ILE A 130 -0.89 -8.98 3.44
C ILE A 130 -1.94 -10.02 3.05
N ALA A 131 -3.11 -9.56 2.61
CA ALA A 131 -4.25 -10.42 2.30
C ALA A 131 -3.96 -11.42 1.17
N TYR A 132 -3.25 -11.00 0.13
CA TYR A 132 -2.88 -11.84 -1.02
C TYR A 132 -1.39 -11.73 -1.33
N VAL A 133 -0.70 -12.87 -1.38
CA VAL A 133 0.70 -12.92 -1.81
C VAL A 133 0.91 -14.07 -2.77
N ILE A 134 1.46 -13.79 -3.94
CA ILE A 134 1.77 -14.79 -4.95
C ILE A 134 3.29 -14.99 -4.96
N GLY A 135 3.74 -16.24 -4.96
CA GLY A 135 5.15 -16.59 -5.12
C GLY A 135 5.33 -17.87 -5.92
N MET A 136 6.56 -18.17 -6.30
CA MET A 136 6.92 -19.35 -7.08
C MET A 136 7.46 -20.43 -6.13
N ASN A 137 6.88 -21.63 -6.16
CA ASN A 137 7.28 -22.72 -5.26
C ASN A 137 8.56 -23.44 -5.68
N ARG A 138 9.00 -23.25 -6.93
CA ARG A 138 10.23 -23.78 -7.51
C ARG A 138 10.77 -22.84 -8.59
N ALA A 139 11.83 -23.24 -9.28
CA ALA A 139 12.32 -22.53 -10.46
C ALA A 139 11.25 -22.50 -11.57
N ILE A 140 11.06 -21.33 -12.18
CA ILE A 140 10.16 -21.07 -13.30
C ILE A 140 10.98 -20.51 -14.48
N GLY A 141 10.63 -20.87 -15.70
CA GLY A 141 11.25 -20.31 -16.90
C GLY A 141 10.70 -18.91 -17.21
N ASP A 142 11.55 -18.03 -17.75
CA ASP A 142 11.23 -16.62 -18.01
C ASP A 142 9.95 -16.45 -18.84
N ASP A 143 9.79 -17.17 -19.95
CA ASP A 143 8.58 -17.07 -20.78
C ASP A 143 7.32 -17.54 -20.03
N ALA A 144 7.42 -18.60 -19.21
CA ALA A 144 6.29 -19.08 -18.39
C ALA A 144 5.90 -18.04 -17.32
N ALA A 145 6.89 -17.41 -16.69
CA ALA A 145 6.69 -16.33 -15.73
C ALA A 145 6.01 -15.12 -16.39
N ILE A 146 6.45 -14.72 -17.59
CA ILE A 146 5.84 -13.63 -18.37
C ILE A 146 4.39 -13.97 -18.76
N LYS A 147 4.10 -15.21 -19.19
CA LYS A 147 2.72 -15.61 -19.53
C LYS A 147 1.79 -15.61 -18.31
N PHE A 148 2.30 -16.01 -17.15
CA PHE A 148 1.54 -15.92 -15.91
C PHE A 148 1.16 -14.48 -15.57
N VAL A 149 2.13 -13.56 -15.53
CA VAL A 149 1.86 -12.17 -15.15
C VAL A 149 0.97 -11.48 -16.18
N ARG A 150 1.14 -11.80 -17.48
CA ARG A 150 0.25 -11.31 -18.53
C ARG A 150 -1.21 -11.67 -18.28
N GLY A 151 -1.50 -12.95 -18.06
CA GLY A 151 -2.86 -13.39 -17.77
C GLY A 151 -3.42 -12.79 -16.48
N PHE A 152 -2.56 -12.62 -15.47
CA PHE A 152 -2.92 -11.96 -14.22
C PHE A 152 -3.33 -10.50 -14.42
N TYR A 153 -2.50 -9.70 -15.10
CA TYR A 153 -2.76 -8.27 -15.32
C TYR A 153 -3.88 -8.00 -16.32
N GLU A 154 -4.04 -8.83 -17.36
CA GLU A 154 -5.20 -8.78 -18.27
C GLU A 154 -6.50 -8.95 -17.47
N ALA A 155 -6.57 -9.96 -16.60
CA ALA A 155 -7.71 -10.20 -15.75
C ALA A 155 -7.95 -9.09 -14.72
N LEU A 156 -6.88 -8.58 -14.09
CA LEU A 156 -6.98 -7.48 -13.14
C LEU A 156 -7.52 -6.20 -13.80
N ARG A 157 -7.08 -5.90 -15.02
CA ARG A 157 -7.56 -4.76 -15.81
C ARG A 157 -9.04 -4.93 -16.17
N ASP A 158 -9.43 -6.11 -16.64
CA ASP A 158 -10.78 -6.39 -17.13
C ASP A 158 -11.81 -6.45 -15.99
N GLU A 159 -11.43 -6.99 -14.82
CA GLU A 159 -12.29 -7.08 -13.63
C GLU A 159 -12.33 -5.79 -12.80
N ALA A 160 -11.63 -4.72 -13.21
CA ALA A 160 -11.50 -3.45 -12.47
C ALA A 160 -12.79 -2.60 -12.35
N LEU A 161 -13.97 -3.22 -12.50
CA LEU A 161 -15.26 -2.68 -12.09
C LEU A 161 -15.71 -3.30 -10.75
N GLY A 162 -15.18 -2.74 -9.66
CA GLY A 162 -15.72 -2.84 -8.30
C GLY A 162 -14.77 -3.49 -7.30
N ASN A 163 -14.83 -3.03 -6.05
CA ASN A 163 -14.19 -3.64 -4.86
C ASN A 163 -14.72 -5.06 -4.61
N ARG A 164 -14.44 -6.00 -5.52
CA ARG A 164 -14.85 -7.40 -5.39
C ARG A 164 -13.83 -8.12 -4.52
N PRO A 165 -14.27 -8.89 -3.51
CA PRO A 165 -13.38 -9.56 -2.59
C PRO A 165 -12.51 -10.64 -3.25
N ASP A 166 -12.88 -11.11 -4.46
CA ASP A 166 -12.26 -12.23 -5.18
C ASP A 166 -11.41 -11.81 -6.40
N VAL A 167 -11.14 -10.51 -6.58
CA VAL A 167 -10.45 -10.00 -7.78
C VAL A 167 -9.07 -10.63 -8.01
N PHE A 168 -8.28 -10.80 -6.94
CA PHE A 168 -6.95 -11.40 -7.03
C PHE A 168 -6.99 -12.91 -7.25
N ASP A 169 -8.05 -13.57 -6.82
CA ASP A 169 -8.25 -15.00 -7.07
C ASP A 169 -8.52 -15.25 -8.56
N LYS A 170 -9.42 -14.46 -9.15
CA LYS A 170 -9.70 -14.53 -10.58
C LYS A 170 -8.48 -14.15 -11.43
N ALA A 171 -7.75 -13.12 -11.01
CA ALA A 171 -6.52 -12.73 -11.68
C ALA A 171 -5.47 -13.85 -11.62
N PHE A 172 -5.30 -14.48 -10.45
CA PHE A 172 -4.41 -15.62 -10.28
C PHE A 172 -4.82 -16.81 -11.17
N GLU A 173 -6.11 -17.19 -11.18
CA GLU A 173 -6.63 -18.26 -12.04
C GLU A 173 -6.40 -17.97 -13.54
N ARG A 174 -6.58 -16.72 -13.97
CA ARG A 174 -6.30 -16.31 -15.36
C ARG A 174 -4.82 -16.33 -15.69
N GLY A 175 -3.96 -15.94 -14.76
CA GLY A 175 -2.51 -16.13 -14.88
C GLY A 175 -2.14 -17.60 -15.06
N LEU A 176 -2.70 -18.50 -14.24
CA LEU A 176 -2.46 -19.94 -14.36
C LEU A 176 -2.96 -20.51 -15.69
N GLN A 177 -4.10 -20.03 -16.22
CA GLN A 177 -4.62 -20.46 -17.51
C GLN A 177 -3.73 -20.00 -18.68
N ALA A 178 -3.26 -18.75 -18.64
CA ALA A 178 -2.34 -18.21 -19.65
C ALA A 178 -0.99 -18.95 -19.65
N LEU A 179 -0.42 -19.20 -18.45
CA LEU A 179 0.77 -20.03 -18.31
C LEU A 179 0.50 -21.45 -18.82
N GLY A 180 -0.55 -22.12 -18.36
CA GLY A 180 -0.85 -23.50 -18.75
C GLY A 180 -1.11 -23.69 -20.24
N GLY A 181 -1.64 -22.67 -20.94
CA GLY A 181 -1.77 -22.68 -22.40
C GLY A 181 -0.42 -22.60 -23.14
N HIS A 182 0.62 -22.08 -22.48
CA HIS A 182 1.98 -21.99 -23.00
C HIS A 182 2.85 -23.19 -22.58
N ASP A 183 2.87 -23.51 -21.28
CA ASP A 183 3.60 -24.64 -20.70
C ASP A 183 2.84 -25.26 -19.52
N PRO A 184 2.04 -26.32 -19.76
CA PRO A 184 1.32 -27.03 -18.71
C PRO A 184 2.22 -27.60 -17.59
N SER A 185 3.48 -27.90 -17.88
CA SER A 185 4.42 -28.50 -16.91
C SER A 185 4.88 -27.53 -15.82
N GLN A 186 4.62 -26.23 -16.03
CA GLN A 186 4.99 -25.15 -15.13
C GLN A 186 3.77 -24.48 -14.47
N GLN A 187 2.56 -24.94 -14.78
CA GLN A 187 1.31 -24.33 -14.32
C GLN A 187 1.11 -24.41 -12.79
N ASP A 188 1.73 -25.39 -12.13
CA ASP A 188 1.66 -25.57 -10.69
C ASP A 188 2.73 -24.77 -9.91
N ILE A 189 3.56 -23.99 -10.58
CA ILE A 189 4.66 -23.23 -9.96
C ILE A 189 4.18 -22.00 -9.20
N PRO A 190 3.36 -21.10 -9.80
CA PRO A 190 2.83 -19.97 -9.07
C PRO A 190 1.86 -20.48 -8.00
N VAL A 191 2.01 -19.98 -6.78
CA VAL A 191 1.13 -20.31 -5.67
C VAL A 191 0.69 -19.04 -4.97
N ILE A 192 -0.61 -18.96 -4.69
CA ILE A 192 -1.21 -17.88 -3.92
C ILE A 192 -1.30 -18.26 -2.44
N ARG A 193 -0.83 -17.37 -1.57
CA ARG A 193 -1.06 -17.36 -0.14
C ARG A 193 -2.10 -16.31 0.18
N LYS A 194 -3.06 -16.70 1.00
CA LYS A 194 -4.18 -15.85 1.40
C LYS A 194 -4.25 -15.78 2.90
N ASN A 195 -4.33 -14.56 3.41
CA ASN A 195 -4.67 -14.29 4.80
C ASN A 195 -5.83 -13.31 4.82
N LEU A 196 -7.03 -13.83 4.53
CA LEU A 196 -8.26 -13.04 4.52
C LEU A 196 -8.71 -12.64 5.93
N THR A 197 -7.99 -13.09 6.97
CA THR A 197 -8.12 -12.59 8.33
C THR A 197 -7.31 -11.32 8.60
N VAL A 198 -6.44 -10.88 7.68
CA VAL A 198 -5.87 -9.52 7.72
C VAL A 198 -7.00 -8.53 7.54
N GLN A 199 -7.45 -7.94 8.63
CA GLN A 199 -8.47 -6.92 8.61
C GLN A 199 -7.80 -5.56 8.54
N LYS A 200 -7.97 -4.85 7.42
CA LYS A 200 -7.44 -3.49 7.28
C LYS A 200 -8.15 -2.55 8.27
N PRO A 201 -7.42 -1.60 8.88
CA PRO A 201 -8.05 -0.60 9.70
C PRO A 201 -9.07 0.20 8.87
N GLU A 202 -10.30 0.26 9.37
CA GLU A 202 -11.33 1.14 8.84
C GLU A 202 -11.54 2.26 9.85
N VAL A 203 -11.43 3.51 9.42
CA VAL A 203 -11.76 4.65 10.26
C VAL A 203 -12.60 5.64 9.47
N ARG A 204 -13.63 6.19 10.12
CA ARG A 204 -14.50 7.21 9.54
C ARG A 204 -14.70 8.34 10.53
N LEU A 205 -14.62 9.56 10.04
CA LEU A 205 -15.21 10.74 10.67
C LEU A 205 -16.71 10.78 10.33
N ILE A 206 -17.57 10.99 11.31
CA ILE A 206 -19.04 11.03 11.13
C ILE A 206 -19.59 12.42 11.44
N SER A 207 -19.09 13.04 12.51
CA SER A 207 -19.49 14.38 12.93
C SER A 207 -18.24 15.19 13.26
N PRO A 208 -18.14 16.46 12.84
CA PRO A 208 -19.09 17.18 11.98
C PRO A 208 -19.17 16.58 10.56
N ALA A 209 -20.31 16.75 9.90
CA ALA A 209 -20.50 16.29 8.53
C ALA A 209 -19.71 17.17 7.54
N GLU A 210 -19.39 16.63 6.37
CA GLU A 210 -18.76 17.40 5.31
C GLU A 210 -19.59 18.64 4.94
N HIS A 211 -18.92 19.77 4.77
CA HIS A 211 -19.47 21.09 4.49
C HIS A 211 -20.37 21.67 5.60
N SER A 212 -20.32 21.13 6.81
CA SER A 212 -21.02 21.73 7.95
C SER A 212 -20.32 23.00 8.46
N THR A 213 -21.12 23.93 8.98
CA THR A 213 -20.61 25.08 9.72
C THR A 213 -20.50 24.71 11.20
N VAL A 214 -19.39 25.07 11.83
CA VAL A 214 -19.07 24.65 13.19
C VAL A 214 -18.52 25.80 14.05
N PRO A 215 -18.82 25.79 15.37
CA PRO A 215 -18.28 26.76 16.33
C PRO A 215 -16.79 26.51 16.63
N MET A 216 -16.15 27.44 17.35
CA MET A 216 -14.69 27.41 17.64
C MET A 216 -14.32 26.13 18.34
N ARG A 217 -15.16 25.77 19.29
CA ARG A 217 -15.01 24.58 20.08
C ARG A 217 -16.05 23.59 19.61
N SER A 218 -15.59 22.52 18.99
CA SER A 218 -16.45 21.50 18.42
C SER A 218 -16.12 20.12 18.97
N THR A 219 -17.09 19.22 18.84
CA THR A 219 -16.92 17.80 19.14
C THR A 219 -16.86 17.03 17.82
N PHE A 220 -15.88 16.15 17.73
CA PHE A 220 -15.67 15.25 16.61
C PHE A 220 -15.96 13.83 17.05
N SER A 221 -16.62 13.06 16.20
CA SER A 221 -16.92 11.66 16.49
C SER A 221 -16.93 10.83 15.22
N GLY A 222 -16.72 9.53 15.39
CA GLY A 222 -16.79 8.61 14.28
C GLY A 222 -16.67 7.15 14.70
N THR A 223 -16.37 6.31 13.71
CA THR A 223 -16.22 4.87 13.90
C THR A 223 -14.82 4.40 13.54
N TYR A 224 -14.39 3.31 14.16
CA TYR A 224 -13.19 2.60 13.79
C TYR A 224 -13.42 1.08 13.84
N LYS A 225 -12.66 0.32 13.06
CA LYS A 225 -12.53 -1.14 13.14
C LYS A 225 -11.11 -1.53 12.84
N HIS A 226 -10.69 -2.68 13.38
CA HIS A 226 -9.42 -3.32 13.03
C HIS A 226 -8.20 -2.41 13.26
N LEU A 227 -8.26 -1.60 14.33
CA LEU A 227 -7.12 -0.83 14.81
C LEU A 227 -6.23 -1.73 15.66
N GLU A 228 -4.96 -1.87 15.27
CA GLU A 228 -3.95 -2.66 15.97
C GLU A 228 -3.54 -2.02 17.31
N GLU A 229 -3.04 -2.81 18.27
CA GLU A 229 -2.76 -2.34 19.64
C GLU A 229 -1.62 -1.32 19.72
N ASP A 230 -0.68 -1.33 18.77
CA ASP A 230 0.48 -0.44 18.70
C ASP A 230 0.25 0.80 17.82
N MET A 231 -0.94 0.89 17.20
CA MET A 231 -1.39 2.02 16.40
C MET A 231 -2.20 2.99 17.24
N SER A 232 -2.04 4.29 16.95
CA SER A 232 -2.82 5.34 17.61
C SER A 232 -3.73 6.05 16.62
N LEU A 233 -4.88 6.51 17.13
CA LEU A 233 -5.88 7.22 16.36
C LEU A 233 -5.82 8.72 16.68
N TRP A 234 -5.87 9.57 15.65
CA TRP A 234 -5.77 11.01 15.80
C TRP A 234 -6.79 11.73 14.94
N LEU A 235 -7.27 12.86 15.43
CA LEU A 235 -7.98 13.85 14.65
C LEU A 235 -6.95 14.82 14.07
N PHE A 236 -7.11 15.22 12.81
CA PHE A 236 -6.37 16.34 12.25
C PHE A 236 -7.30 17.47 11.82
N ILE A 237 -6.79 18.69 11.96
CA ILE A 237 -7.32 19.92 11.38
C ILE A 237 -6.20 20.55 10.57
N PHE A 238 -6.35 20.60 9.26
CA PHE A 238 -5.47 21.34 8.38
C PHE A 238 -6.02 22.74 8.16
N ALA A 239 -5.18 23.74 8.45
CA ALA A 239 -5.47 25.15 8.27
C ALA A 239 -4.81 25.64 6.96
N PRO A 240 -5.57 25.81 5.85
CA PRO A 240 -4.99 26.14 4.56
C PRO A 240 -4.26 27.49 4.54
N GLY A 241 -4.74 28.45 5.34
CA GLY A 241 -4.12 29.78 5.46
C GLY A 241 -2.72 29.75 6.06
N GLU A 242 -2.39 28.73 6.85
CA GLU A 242 -1.08 28.56 7.48
C GLU A 242 -0.24 27.44 6.83
N GLY A 243 -0.88 26.55 6.08
CA GLY A 243 -0.24 25.34 5.57
C GLY A 243 0.22 24.41 6.69
N LYS A 244 -0.59 24.26 7.75
CA LYS A 244 -0.26 23.47 8.94
C LYS A 244 -1.38 22.51 9.35
N TYR A 245 -0.97 21.37 9.87
CA TYR A 245 -1.78 20.36 10.54
C TYR A 245 -1.73 20.54 12.05
N TYR A 246 -2.91 20.64 12.66
CA TYR A 246 -3.13 20.58 14.10
C TYR A 246 -3.71 19.22 14.44
N LEU A 247 -3.19 18.57 15.47
CA LEU A 247 -3.46 17.16 15.74
C LEU A 247 -3.89 16.96 17.19
N ASP A 248 -4.97 16.20 17.37
CA ASP A 248 -5.45 15.77 18.68
C ASP A 248 -5.47 14.25 18.74
N GLU A 249 -4.82 13.67 19.75
CA GLU A 249 -4.85 12.23 19.96
C GLU A 249 -6.24 11.80 20.43
N ILE A 250 -6.86 10.87 19.70
CA ILE A 250 -8.15 10.30 20.04
C ILE A 250 -7.89 9.19 21.07
N VAL A 251 -7.93 9.54 22.35
CA VAL A 251 -7.73 8.57 23.45
C VAL A 251 -9.04 7.91 23.92
N ASN A 252 -10.19 8.52 23.58
CA ASN A 252 -11.51 8.03 23.94
C ASN A 252 -12.17 7.29 22.76
N TYR A 253 -11.80 6.03 22.58
CA TYR A 253 -12.45 5.14 21.61
C TYR A 253 -12.74 3.78 22.23
N ARG A 254 -13.96 3.27 22.05
CA ARG A 254 -14.42 1.95 22.54
C ARG A 254 -15.55 1.44 21.67
N ASN A 255 -15.68 0.11 21.59
CA ASN A 255 -16.77 -0.57 20.88
C ASN A 255 -16.95 -0.06 19.44
N GLY A 256 -15.84 0.22 18.74
CA GLY A 256 -15.84 0.68 17.36
C GLY A 256 -16.28 2.14 17.15
N ASN A 257 -16.43 2.93 18.23
CA ASN A 257 -16.75 4.35 18.17
C ASN A 257 -15.67 5.18 18.85
N TRP A 258 -15.51 6.41 18.43
CA TRP A 258 -14.55 7.35 19.00
C TRP A 258 -15.14 8.76 19.07
N GLU A 259 -14.68 9.55 20.05
CA GLU A 259 -15.07 10.94 20.22
C GLU A 259 -13.91 11.79 20.80
N VAL A 260 -13.77 13.01 20.29
CA VAL A 260 -12.95 14.06 20.90
C VAL A 260 -13.80 15.30 21.05
N SER A 261 -13.94 15.77 22.27
CA SER A 261 -14.70 16.97 22.62
C SER A 261 -13.77 18.13 22.93
N GLY A 262 -14.21 19.35 22.64
CA GLY A 262 -13.46 20.55 23.00
C GLY A 262 -12.36 20.95 22.02
N VAL A 263 -12.35 20.36 20.83
CA VAL A 263 -11.37 20.64 19.76
C VAL A 263 -11.51 22.08 19.30
N ILE A 264 -10.40 22.80 19.24
CA ILE A 264 -10.35 24.21 18.82
C ILE A 264 -10.08 24.29 17.32
N ILE A 265 -10.94 24.98 16.58
CA ILE A 265 -10.84 25.19 15.14
C ILE A 265 -10.57 26.67 14.87
N GLY A 266 -9.34 26.98 14.46
CA GLY A 266 -8.90 28.35 14.19
C GLY A 266 -8.73 29.23 15.43
N GLY A 267 -8.30 30.47 15.20
CA GLY A 267 -8.23 31.53 16.19
C GLY A 267 -9.50 32.39 16.24
N GLU A 268 -9.51 33.38 17.14
CA GLU A 268 -10.67 34.27 17.37
C GLU A 268 -11.08 35.12 16.14
N VAL A 269 -10.17 35.29 15.19
CA VAL A 269 -10.36 36.14 14.00
C VAL A 269 -10.67 35.35 12.73
N ASP A 270 -10.63 34.02 12.76
CA ASP A 270 -10.76 33.15 11.59
C ASP A 270 -12.23 32.87 11.19
N ASN A 271 -13.12 33.84 11.41
CA ASN A 271 -14.53 33.68 11.10
C ASN A 271 -14.72 33.47 9.59
N ARG A 272 -15.52 32.46 9.22
CA ARG A 272 -15.79 32.03 7.83
C ARG A 272 -14.59 31.43 7.08
N ALA A 273 -13.53 31.04 7.79
CA ALA A 273 -12.47 30.22 7.20
C ALA A 273 -12.94 28.78 6.97
N THR A 274 -12.35 28.14 5.97
CA THR A 274 -12.54 26.71 5.69
C THR A 274 -11.36 25.92 6.25
N TYR A 275 -11.64 24.80 6.91
CA TYR A 275 -10.63 23.87 7.40
C TYR A 275 -10.86 22.50 6.78
N GLU A 276 -9.77 21.79 6.52
CA GLU A 276 -9.86 20.37 6.17
C GLU A 276 -9.67 19.55 7.45
N VAL A 277 -10.55 18.59 7.67
CA VAL A 277 -10.56 17.76 8.87
C VAL A 277 -10.70 16.30 8.51
N GLY A 278 -10.18 15.47 9.39
CA GLY A 278 -10.24 14.04 9.19
C GLY A 278 -9.57 13.29 10.31
N VAL A 279 -9.41 11.99 10.12
CA VAL A 279 -8.75 11.13 11.09
C VAL A 279 -7.51 10.52 10.48
N LEU A 280 -6.55 10.18 11.31
CA LEU A 280 -5.36 9.47 10.88
C LEU A 280 -5.03 8.36 11.87
N ILE A 281 -4.37 7.33 11.36
CA ILE A 281 -3.71 6.31 12.15
C ILE A 281 -2.21 6.57 12.09
N ALA A 282 -1.53 6.47 13.22
CA ALA A 282 -0.08 6.61 13.32
C ALA A 282 0.53 5.37 13.98
N ASP A 283 1.62 4.86 13.40
CA ASP A 283 2.44 3.81 14.03
C ASP A 283 3.15 4.32 15.30
N ALA A 284 3.80 3.42 16.04
CA ALA A 284 4.46 3.75 17.30
C ALA A 284 5.59 4.80 17.18
N GLU A 285 6.23 4.94 16.02
CA GLU A 285 7.29 5.94 15.78
C GLU A 285 6.68 7.31 15.42
N ALA A 286 5.71 7.31 14.51
CA ALA A 286 4.93 8.48 14.15
C ALA A 286 4.24 9.08 15.38
N THR A 287 3.59 8.25 16.20
CA THR A 287 2.93 8.65 17.46
C THR A 287 3.85 9.45 18.38
N ARG A 288 5.11 9.00 18.53
CA ARG A 288 6.11 9.72 19.33
C ARG A 288 6.42 11.10 18.76
N THR A 289 6.49 11.20 17.44
CA THR A 289 6.73 12.46 16.73
C THR A 289 5.56 13.42 16.85
N LEU A 290 4.33 12.92 16.68
CA LEU A 290 3.10 13.72 16.74
C LEU A 290 2.88 14.36 18.12
N ARG A 291 3.21 13.64 19.20
CA ARG A 291 3.08 14.15 20.58
C ARG A 291 4.02 15.32 20.92
N ILE A 292 5.05 15.59 20.10
CA ILE A 292 6.04 16.64 20.38
C ILE A 292 5.62 18.00 19.78
N GLY A 293 4.78 18.02 18.74
CA GLY A 293 4.44 19.24 18.00
C GLY A 293 3.17 19.93 18.48
N SER A 294 3.27 20.94 19.34
CA SER A 294 2.12 21.75 19.77
C SER A 294 1.74 22.90 18.82
N ASP A 295 2.67 23.34 17.96
CA ASP A 295 2.54 24.59 17.18
C ASP A 295 2.08 24.36 15.73
N GLY A 296 1.54 23.17 15.47
CA GLY A 296 1.14 22.67 14.16
C GLY A 296 2.31 22.21 13.28
N LEU A 297 2.08 21.16 12.50
CA LEU A 297 3.06 20.54 11.60
C LEU A 297 2.87 21.00 10.16
N LYS A 298 3.95 21.33 9.45
CA LYS A 298 3.85 21.62 8.00
C LYS A 298 3.59 20.37 7.16
N GLU A 299 4.13 19.24 7.61
CA GLU A 299 4.04 17.94 6.94
C GLU A 299 3.80 16.86 8.00
N LEU A 300 3.04 15.83 7.62
CA LEU A 300 2.84 14.65 8.47
C LEU A 300 4.06 13.72 8.36
N PRO A 301 4.53 13.13 9.47
CA PRO A 301 5.67 12.21 9.43
C PRO A 301 5.33 10.92 8.69
N SER A 302 6.36 10.19 8.27
CA SER A 302 6.20 8.82 7.77
C SER A 302 5.56 7.93 8.85
N GLY A 303 4.76 6.95 8.43
CA GLY A 303 4.03 6.08 9.37
C GLY A 303 2.65 6.62 9.77
N VAL A 304 2.25 7.76 9.21
CA VAL A 304 0.89 8.31 9.31
C VAL A 304 0.07 7.95 8.08
N LYS A 305 -1.16 7.49 8.30
CA LYS A 305 -2.15 7.26 7.25
C LYS A 305 -3.41 8.06 7.52
N LYS A 306 -3.79 8.94 6.60
CA LYS A 306 -5.03 9.72 6.65
C LYS A 306 -6.23 8.89 6.22
N PHE A 307 -7.36 9.13 6.86
CA PHE A 307 -8.65 8.53 6.62
C PHE A 307 -9.72 9.62 6.71
N SER A 308 -10.56 9.72 5.66
CA SER A 308 -11.61 10.75 5.52
C SER A 308 -11.05 12.17 5.44
N ASP A 309 -11.29 12.89 4.35
CA ASP A 309 -10.92 14.30 4.20
C ASP A 309 -12.22 15.10 3.98
N TYR A 310 -12.66 15.85 4.99
CA TYR A 310 -13.86 16.70 4.93
C TYR A 310 -13.46 18.16 4.99
N SER A 311 -14.18 19.01 4.26
CA SER A 311 -14.13 20.46 4.49
C SER A 311 -15.20 20.86 5.48
N ILE A 312 -14.88 21.70 6.47
CA ILE A 312 -15.83 22.33 7.38
C ILE A 312 -15.66 23.85 7.37
N TYR A 313 -16.70 24.58 7.74
CA TYR A 313 -16.69 26.05 7.76
C TYR A 313 -16.75 26.57 9.19
N ARG A 314 -15.95 27.58 9.48
CA ARG A 314 -15.95 28.25 10.77
C ARG A 314 -17.08 29.29 10.83
N GLU A 315 -18.01 29.15 11.79
CA GLU A 315 -19.06 30.16 12.07
C GLU A 315 -18.49 31.56 12.26
#